data_AF-A0A6H5JMK8-F1
#
_entry.id   AF-A0A6H5JMK8-F1
#
_cell.length_a   1.000
_cell.length_b   1.000
_cell.length_c   1.000
_cell.angle_alpha   90.00
_cell.angle_beta   90.00
_cell.angle_gamma   90.00
#
_symmetry.space_group_name_H-M   'P 1'
#
loop_
_entity.id
_entity.type
_entity.pdbx_description
1 polymer ?
#
loop_
_entity_poly.entity_id
_entity_poly.type
_entity_poly.pdbx_seq_one_letter_code
_entity_poly.pdbx_strand_id
1 'polypeptide(L)'
;MSTAAYDPAAAEALRDIEEAHTAACKAGVAHYEDPATGYKVFTQASHEKRGFCCGNACRHCPFGHLEVNPEWRPAGSVPKTVMLAQHRKRRKSKLTVGEAWKAFRDDGGGERTVLFWSGGKDSFLTLRALQKRKREERGSERITLLTTFDGKTGKIPFQDTKITDVLEQAQQEGVDLLAVPLGGGTGPFPDAYSVTLKAALKPLRVKALAFGDLHLQELKSWREDVFSGAYPCEFPLFEVPYEELLSRLWAEVAAGVTLKVSAVSTDHKGLEGISVGDVYCEAFVKRLPDIVDAMGENGEFHTHVYHNRGEGDGATWKTEEEEEEEEEEEEEEASSESESEG
;
A
#
# COMPACT_ATOMS: atom_id res chain seq x y z
N MET A 1 -3.35 4.90 -33.05
CA MET A 1 -3.44 5.99 -32.04
C MET A 1 -4.76 6.71 -32.27
N SER A 2 -5.80 6.38 -31.50
CA SER A 2 -7.09 7.08 -31.56
C SER A 2 -7.06 8.19 -30.51
N THR A 3 -6.82 9.43 -30.94
CA THR A 3 -7.06 10.59 -30.08
C THR A 3 -8.57 10.77 -30.00
N ALA A 4 -9.18 10.40 -28.86
CA ALA A 4 -10.59 10.71 -28.62
C ALA A 4 -10.78 12.23 -28.81
N ALA A 5 -11.64 12.61 -29.76
CA ALA A 5 -11.94 14.00 -30.04
C ALA A 5 -12.55 14.65 -28.79
N TYR A 6 -12.10 15.86 -28.47
CA TYR A 6 -12.66 16.66 -27.37
C TYR A 6 -14.14 16.95 -27.64
N ASP A 7 -15.02 16.47 -26.75
CA ASP A 7 -16.46 16.74 -26.78
C ASP A 7 -16.81 17.83 -25.74
N PRO A 8 -17.14 19.06 -26.16
CA PRO A 8 -17.47 20.15 -25.26
C PRO A 8 -18.77 19.91 -24.47
N ALA A 9 -19.72 19.15 -24.99
CA ALA A 9 -20.98 18.86 -24.31
C ALA A 9 -20.76 17.86 -23.16
N ALA A 10 -19.93 16.85 -23.37
CA ALA A 10 -19.51 15.93 -22.31
C ALA A 10 -18.70 16.66 -21.21
N ALA A 11 -17.86 17.62 -21.60
CA ALA A 11 -17.10 18.43 -20.65
C ALA A 11 -17.99 19.38 -19.82
N GLU A 12 -19.08 19.88 -20.40
CA GLU A 12 -20.08 20.70 -19.70
C GLU A 12 -20.90 19.87 -18.71
N ALA A 13 -21.43 18.73 -19.15
CA ALA A 13 -22.14 17.81 -18.27
C ALA A 13 -21.30 17.38 -17.06
N LEU A 14 -19.99 17.17 -17.25
CA LEU A 14 -19.08 16.83 -16.15
C LEU A 14 -18.90 17.99 -15.16
N ARG A 15 -18.86 19.24 -15.62
CA ARG A 15 -18.80 20.42 -14.74
C ARG A 15 -20.06 20.53 -13.89
N ASP A 16 -21.23 20.40 -14.50
CA ASP A 16 -22.52 20.49 -13.79
C ASP A 16 -22.63 19.39 -12.71
N ILE A 17 -22.18 18.18 -13.03
CA ILE A 17 -22.08 17.06 -12.11
C ILE A 17 -21.18 17.40 -10.90
N GLU A 18 -20.01 18.00 -11.15
CA GLU A 18 -19.04 18.34 -10.10
C GLU A 18 -19.52 19.51 -9.22
N GLU A 19 -20.21 20.50 -9.82
CA GLU A 19 -20.82 21.60 -9.09
C GLU A 19 -21.95 21.12 -8.17
N ALA A 20 -22.84 20.27 -8.69
CA ALA A 20 -23.94 19.69 -7.92
C ALA A 20 -23.41 18.82 -6.77
N HIS A 21 -22.38 18.01 -7.02
CA HIS A 21 -21.68 17.24 -5.99
C HIS A 21 -21.03 18.14 -4.93
N THR A 22 -20.32 19.18 -5.35
CA THR A 22 -19.61 20.10 -4.44
C THR A 22 -20.59 20.83 -3.53
N ALA A 23 -21.71 21.31 -4.09
CA ALA A 23 -22.78 21.93 -3.33
C ALA A 23 -23.38 20.96 -2.29
N ALA A 24 -23.63 19.72 -2.70
CA ALA A 24 -24.15 18.67 -1.83
C ALA A 24 -23.18 18.29 -0.70
N CYS A 25 -21.87 18.20 -0.98
CA CYS A 25 -20.85 17.98 0.03
C CYS A 25 -20.79 19.14 1.05
N LYS A 26 -20.84 20.40 0.58
CA LYS A 26 -20.86 21.59 1.46
C LYS A 26 -22.11 21.65 2.34
N ALA A 27 -23.25 21.23 1.81
CA ALA A 27 -24.50 21.15 2.55
C ALA A 27 -24.57 19.94 3.51
N GLY A 28 -23.60 19.02 3.45
CA GLY A 28 -23.56 17.83 4.29
C GLY A 28 -24.63 16.79 3.95
N VAL A 29 -25.21 16.84 2.75
CA VAL A 29 -26.26 15.90 2.32
C VAL A 29 -25.64 14.64 1.70
N ALA A 30 -26.33 13.51 1.86
CA ALA A 30 -25.79 12.20 1.48
C ALA A 30 -25.80 11.93 -0.04
N HIS A 31 -26.62 12.65 -0.80
CA HIS A 31 -26.81 12.45 -2.23
C HIS A 31 -27.11 13.77 -2.95
N TYR A 32 -26.93 13.78 -4.26
CA TYR A 32 -27.45 14.79 -5.18
C TYR A 32 -28.08 14.11 -6.39
N GLU A 33 -28.87 14.85 -7.16
CA GLU A 33 -29.39 14.38 -8.45
C GLU A 33 -28.38 14.75 -9.54
N ASP A 34 -27.92 13.74 -10.27
CA ASP A 34 -27.00 13.91 -11.39
C ASP A 34 -27.72 14.69 -12.51
N PRO A 35 -27.28 15.91 -12.84
CA PRO A 35 -28.02 16.78 -13.76
C PRO A 35 -28.08 16.24 -15.19
N ALA A 36 -27.18 15.33 -15.57
CA ALA A 36 -27.16 14.74 -16.90
C ALA A 36 -28.09 13.51 -17.01
N THR A 37 -28.22 12.73 -15.94
CA THR A 37 -28.92 11.43 -15.98
C THR A 37 -30.19 11.38 -15.12
N GLY A 38 -30.38 12.32 -14.20
CA GLY A 38 -31.45 12.30 -13.19
C GLY A 38 -31.25 11.28 -12.08
N TYR A 39 -30.15 10.52 -12.07
CA TYR A 39 -29.90 9.51 -11.05
C TYR A 39 -29.54 10.13 -9.71
N LYS A 40 -29.96 9.48 -8.63
CA LYS A 40 -29.53 9.83 -7.28
C LYS A 40 -28.14 9.28 -7.01
N VAL A 41 -27.15 10.17 -6.92
CA VAL A 41 -25.74 9.82 -6.76
C VAL A 41 -25.27 10.15 -5.34
N PHE A 42 -24.60 9.19 -4.70
CA PHE A 42 -23.98 9.40 -3.38
C PHE A 42 -22.86 10.45 -3.45
N THR A 43 -22.81 11.32 -2.45
CA THR A 43 -21.73 12.31 -2.34
C THR A 43 -20.44 11.67 -1.83
N GLN A 44 -19.30 12.32 -2.11
CA GLN A 44 -18.03 11.95 -1.50
C GLN A 44 -18.12 11.96 0.03
N ALA A 45 -18.72 13.02 0.60
CA ALA A 45 -18.91 13.14 2.04
C ALA A 45 -19.74 11.98 2.63
N SER A 46 -20.73 11.47 1.89
CA SER A 46 -21.50 10.29 2.28
C SER A 46 -20.63 9.02 2.31
N HIS A 47 -19.80 8.83 1.28
CA HIS A 47 -18.85 7.72 1.25
C HIS A 47 -17.76 7.84 2.32
N GLU A 48 -17.26 9.03 2.59
CA GLU A 48 -16.32 9.28 3.70
C GLU A 48 -16.94 8.98 5.05
N LYS A 49 -18.22 9.36 5.25
CA LYS A 49 -18.99 9.03 6.46
C LYS A 49 -19.23 7.51 6.60
N ARG A 50 -19.52 6.82 5.49
CA ARG A 50 -19.63 5.34 5.44
C ARG A 50 -18.29 4.68 5.74
N GLY A 51 -17.22 5.29 5.24
CA GLY A 51 -15.87 4.86 5.44
C GLY A 51 -15.37 3.79 4.48
N PHE A 52 -16.13 3.13 3.60
CA PHE A 52 -15.55 2.10 2.71
C PHE A 52 -16.03 2.20 1.26
N CYS A 53 -15.25 1.65 0.34
CA CYS A 53 -15.66 1.48 -1.05
C CYS A 53 -16.74 0.39 -1.10
N CYS A 54 -17.89 0.68 -1.68
CA CYS A 54 -19.01 -0.27 -1.69
C CYS A 54 -19.04 -1.20 -2.91
N GLY A 55 -17.96 -1.33 -3.68
CA GLY A 55 -17.89 -2.20 -4.86
C GLY A 55 -18.72 -1.79 -6.09
N ASN A 56 -19.63 -0.83 -5.96
CA ASN A 56 -20.62 -0.49 -7.00
C ASN A 56 -20.21 0.61 -7.98
N ALA A 57 -18.91 0.77 -8.29
CA ALA A 57 -18.43 1.75 -9.28
C ALA A 57 -18.97 3.20 -9.14
N CYS A 58 -19.25 3.66 -7.91
CA CYS A 58 -19.95 4.94 -7.67
C CYS A 58 -19.19 6.16 -8.17
N ARG A 59 -19.88 7.15 -8.76
CA ARG A 59 -19.25 8.32 -9.41
C ARG A 59 -18.22 9.07 -8.55
N HIS A 60 -18.47 9.20 -7.24
CA HIS A 60 -17.67 10.03 -6.33
C HIS A 60 -16.98 9.23 -5.22
N CYS A 61 -16.47 8.04 -5.55
CA CYS A 61 -15.79 7.19 -4.58
C CYS A 61 -14.48 7.87 -4.07
N PRO A 62 -14.37 8.20 -2.77
CA PRO A 62 -13.14 8.75 -2.20
C PRO A 62 -12.07 7.69 -2.00
N PHE A 63 -12.38 6.41 -2.21
CA PHE A 63 -11.45 5.31 -1.99
C PHE A 63 -10.92 4.77 -3.32
N GLY A 64 -11.18 5.49 -4.43
CA GLY A 64 -10.91 5.10 -5.81
C GLY A 64 -11.15 3.64 -6.12
N HIS A 65 -12.37 3.20 -5.77
CA HIS A 65 -12.95 1.99 -6.33
C HIS A 65 -12.17 0.70 -6.04
N LEU A 66 -11.46 0.64 -4.92
CA LEU A 66 -10.66 -0.52 -4.52
C LEU A 66 -11.45 -1.84 -4.53
N GLU A 67 -12.68 -1.82 -4.01
CA GLU A 67 -13.56 -3.00 -3.90
C GLU A 67 -14.41 -3.22 -5.17
N VAL A 68 -14.25 -2.40 -6.21
CA VAL A 68 -14.94 -2.62 -7.49
C VAL A 68 -14.18 -3.68 -8.27
N ASN A 69 -14.92 -4.65 -8.81
CA ASN A 69 -14.38 -5.66 -9.72
C ASN A 69 -13.48 -4.98 -10.77
N PRO A 70 -12.23 -5.43 -10.92
CA PRO A 70 -11.27 -4.83 -11.85
C PRO A 70 -11.77 -4.70 -13.29
N GLU A 71 -12.63 -5.61 -13.76
CA GLU A 71 -13.16 -5.62 -15.13
C GLU A 71 -14.10 -4.44 -15.43
N TRP A 72 -14.82 -3.95 -14.41
CA TRP A 72 -15.84 -2.90 -14.58
C TRP A 72 -15.49 -1.61 -13.84
N ARG A 73 -14.25 -1.52 -13.34
CA ARG A 73 -13.74 -0.36 -12.62
C ARG A 73 -13.69 0.86 -13.56
N PRO A 74 -14.24 2.03 -13.17
CA PRO A 74 -14.25 3.21 -14.02
C PRO A 74 -12.84 3.63 -14.48
N ALA A 75 -12.65 3.88 -15.78
CA ALA A 75 -11.37 4.35 -16.27
C ALA A 75 -10.99 5.70 -15.61
N GLY A 76 -9.81 5.74 -14.98
CA GLY A 76 -9.38 6.93 -14.23
C GLY A 76 -9.90 7.01 -12.79
N SER A 77 -10.53 5.95 -12.25
CA SER A 77 -10.74 5.78 -10.81
C SER A 77 -9.38 5.65 -10.12
N VAL A 78 -8.84 6.77 -9.67
CA VAL A 78 -7.58 6.79 -8.93
C VAL A 78 -7.89 6.46 -7.47
N PRO A 79 -7.34 5.40 -6.85
CA PRO A 79 -7.39 5.22 -5.41
C PRO A 79 -6.87 6.50 -4.78
N LYS A 80 -7.72 7.28 -4.09
CA LYS A 80 -7.21 8.34 -3.22
C LYS A 80 -6.40 7.66 -2.11
N THR A 81 -5.48 8.40 -1.49
CA THR A 81 -4.60 7.92 -0.42
C THR A 81 -5.24 6.83 0.44
N VAL A 82 -4.73 5.61 0.31
CA VAL A 82 -5.24 4.43 1.01
C VAL A 82 -4.51 4.36 2.34
N MET A 83 -5.28 4.26 3.43
CA MET A 83 -4.73 4.25 4.77
C MET A 83 -5.22 3.01 5.48
N LEU A 84 -4.28 2.19 5.94
CA LEU A 84 -4.54 0.92 6.57
C LEU A 84 -4.06 0.99 8.02
N ALA A 85 -4.99 0.89 8.97
CA ALA A 85 -4.68 0.87 10.40
C ALA A 85 -4.71 -0.57 10.93
N GLN A 86 -3.54 -1.12 11.27
CA GLN A 86 -3.36 -2.49 11.75
C GLN A 86 -3.16 -2.57 13.27
N HIS A 87 -2.76 -1.46 13.91
CA HIS A 87 -2.37 -1.46 15.34
C HIS A 87 -3.54 -1.70 16.33
N ARG A 88 -4.80 -1.77 15.87
CA ARG A 88 -5.94 -2.08 16.75
C ARG A 88 -6.45 -3.49 16.45
N LYS A 89 -5.97 -4.48 17.23
CA LYS A 89 -6.67 -5.75 17.45
C LYS A 89 -8.07 -5.48 18.04
N ARG A 90 -9.06 -5.12 17.23
CA ARG A 90 -10.47 -5.26 17.60
C ARG A 90 -10.97 -6.53 16.93
N ARG A 91 -11.40 -7.49 17.77
CA ARG A 91 -11.94 -8.82 17.42
C ARG A 91 -13.25 -8.81 16.60
N LYS A 92 -13.59 -7.75 15.86
CA LYS A 92 -14.85 -7.71 15.09
C LYS A 92 -14.68 -6.92 13.79
N SER A 93 -15.08 -7.57 12.69
CA SER A 93 -15.44 -7.07 11.34
C SER A 93 -14.47 -6.11 10.64
N LYS A 94 -14.22 -6.33 9.34
CA LYS A 94 -13.46 -5.46 8.43
C LYS A 94 -13.67 -3.97 8.78
N LEU A 95 -12.59 -3.26 9.15
CA LEU A 95 -12.65 -1.81 9.39
C LEU A 95 -12.91 -1.11 8.06
N THR A 96 -13.83 -0.15 8.06
CA THR A 96 -14.01 0.71 6.90
C THR A 96 -12.78 1.64 6.76
N VAL A 97 -12.35 2.01 5.55
CA VAL A 97 -11.29 3.03 5.29
C VAL A 97 -11.45 4.32 6.11
N GLY A 98 -12.67 4.81 6.37
CA GLY A 98 -12.96 5.98 7.20
C GLY A 98 -12.76 5.72 8.69
N GLU A 99 -13.11 4.52 9.18
CA GLU A 99 -12.77 4.08 10.53
C GLU A 99 -11.28 3.80 10.66
N ALA A 100 -10.62 3.30 9.62
CA ALA A 100 -9.17 3.16 9.55
C ALA A 100 -8.51 4.54 9.56
N TRP A 101 -9.05 5.54 8.84
CA TRP A 101 -8.57 6.91 8.83
C TRP A 101 -8.72 7.58 10.19
N LYS A 102 -9.90 7.44 10.81
CA LYS A 102 -10.15 7.93 12.16
C LYS A 102 -9.29 7.19 13.17
N ALA A 103 -9.14 5.87 13.09
CA ALA A 103 -8.29 5.10 13.99
C ALA A 103 -6.80 5.41 13.82
N PHE A 104 -6.36 5.70 12.60
CA PHE A 104 -5.00 6.11 12.25
C PHE A 104 -4.70 7.52 12.76
N ARG A 105 -5.70 8.41 12.82
CA ARG A 105 -5.57 9.81 13.32
C ARG A 105 -5.86 9.99 14.82
N ASP A 106 -6.90 9.36 15.36
CA ASP A 106 -7.40 9.49 16.74
C ASP A 106 -6.69 8.56 17.73
N ASP A 107 -5.43 8.24 17.48
CA ASP A 107 -4.72 7.20 18.22
C ASP A 107 -4.06 7.67 19.52
N GLY A 108 -4.42 8.85 20.02
CA GLY A 108 -3.89 9.43 21.25
C GLY A 108 -2.61 10.25 21.06
N GLY A 109 -2.20 10.53 19.81
CA GLY A 109 -1.13 11.49 19.53
C GLY A 109 0.27 10.95 19.76
N GLY A 110 0.52 9.65 19.58
CA GLY A 110 1.88 9.11 19.61
C GLY A 110 2.73 9.65 18.45
N GLU A 111 4.02 9.89 18.72
CA GLU A 111 5.01 10.16 17.67
C GLU A 111 5.18 8.94 16.76
N ARG A 112 5.40 9.20 15.47
CA ARG A 112 5.57 8.17 14.44
C ARG A 112 6.92 8.32 13.75
N THR A 113 7.68 7.22 13.67
CA THR A 113 8.65 7.06 12.60
C THR A 113 7.91 6.54 11.37
N VAL A 114 7.99 7.27 10.27
CA VAL A 114 7.39 6.88 9.00
C VAL A 114 8.46 6.27 8.11
N LEU A 115 8.38 4.96 7.87
CA LEU A 115 9.31 4.20 7.05
C LEU A 115 8.87 4.20 5.59
N PHE A 116 9.73 4.67 4.69
CA PHE A 116 9.54 4.49 3.26
C PHE A 116 9.68 3.02 2.89
N TRP A 117 8.56 2.45 2.44
CA TRP A 117 8.38 1.01 2.26
C TRP A 117 8.26 0.66 0.78
N SER A 118 9.22 -0.10 0.28
CA SER A 118 9.19 -0.72 -1.06
C SER A 118 8.59 -2.12 -1.04
N GLY A 119 8.57 -2.79 0.11
CA GLY A 119 8.25 -4.22 0.18
C GLY A 119 9.42 -5.13 -0.17
N GLY A 120 10.60 -4.56 -0.43
CA GLY A 120 11.84 -5.29 -0.63
C GLY A 120 12.68 -5.44 0.64
N LYS A 121 13.75 -6.25 0.53
CA LYS A 121 14.63 -6.66 1.63
C LYS A 121 15.19 -5.50 2.46
N ASP A 122 15.51 -4.35 1.84
CA ASP A 122 16.19 -3.24 2.52
C ASP A 122 15.21 -2.46 3.42
N SER A 123 14.02 -2.17 2.90
CA SER A 123 12.93 -1.59 3.70
C SER A 123 12.48 -2.56 4.81
N PHE A 124 12.46 -3.86 4.53
CA PHE A 124 12.15 -4.90 5.52
C PHE A 124 13.19 -4.97 6.65
N LEU A 125 14.49 -4.95 6.34
CA LEU A 125 15.54 -4.86 7.35
C LEU A 125 15.44 -3.59 8.18
N THR A 126 15.06 -2.48 7.56
CA THR A 126 14.88 -1.20 8.24
C THR A 126 13.72 -1.30 9.23
N LEU A 127 12.60 -1.91 8.84
CA LEU A 127 11.48 -2.19 9.73
C LEU A 127 11.92 -3.02 10.95
N ARG A 128 12.69 -4.10 10.73
CA ARG A 128 13.21 -4.94 11.82
C ARG A 128 14.14 -4.16 12.75
N ALA A 129 15.01 -3.30 12.22
CA ALA A 129 15.87 -2.42 13.01
C ALA A 129 15.06 -1.45 13.90
N LEU A 130 14.03 -0.82 13.33
CA LEU A 130 13.13 0.08 14.06
C LEU A 130 12.32 -0.65 15.13
N GLN A 131 11.79 -1.84 14.82
CA GLN A 131 11.05 -2.68 15.77
C GLN A 131 11.95 -3.14 16.94
N LYS A 132 13.21 -3.49 16.66
CA LYS A 132 14.21 -3.82 17.68
C LYS A 132 14.49 -2.62 18.59
N ARG A 133 14.81 -1.45 18.02
CA ARG A 133 15.03 -0.20 18.76
C ARG A 133 13.85 0.12 19.67
N LYS A 134 12.62 0.09 19.14
CA LYS A 134 11.39 0.33 19.91
C LYS A 134 11.26 -0.62 21.11
N ARG A 135 11.61 -1.90 20.94
CA ARG A 135 11.56 -2.91 22.01
C ARG A 135 12.58 -2.61 23.11
N GLU A 136 13.79 -2.25 22.73
CA GLU A 136 14.90 -1.96 23.64
C GLU A 136 14.67 -0.66 24.43
N GLU A 137 14.21 0.39 23.75
CA GLU A 137 13.96 1.70 24.36
C GLU A 137 12.63 1.76 25.14
N ARG A 138 11.80 0.71 25.06
CA ARG A 138 10.42 0.67 25.60
C ARG A 138 9.61 1.90 25.18
N GLY A 139 9.89 2.41 23.98
CA GLY A 139 9.31 3.64 23.46
C GLY A 139 7.83 3.48 23.10
N SER A 140 7.06 4.54 23.32
CA SER A 140 5.66 4.64 22.86
C SER A 140 5.55 5.00 21.37
N GLU A 141 6.69 5.21 20.71
CA GLU A 141 6.78 5.52 19.29
C GLU A 141 6.13 4.44 18.42
N ARG A 142 5.42 4.88 17.40
CA ARG A 142 4.81 4.00 16.41
C ARG A 142 5.64 3.99 15.14
N ILE A 143 5.58 2.86 14.44
CA ILE A 143 6.15 2.73 13.11
C ILE A 143 4.96 2.73 12.14
N THR A 144 5.07 3.50 11.08
CA THR A 144 4.07 3.56 10.00
C THR A 144 4.80 3.39 8.68
N LEU A 145 4.35 2.47 7.85
CA LEU A 145 4.86 2.30 6.50
C LEU A 145 4.28 3.39 5.60
N LEU A 146 5.07 3.89 4.66
CA LEU A 146 4.63 4.78 3.60
C LEU A 146 5.10 4.25 2.27
N THR A 147 4.18 4.06 1.33
CA THR A 147 4.52 3.67 -0.04
C THR A 147 3.83 4.60 -1.03
N THR A 148 4.42 4.76 -2.21
CA THR A 148 3.81 5.50 -3.32
C THR A 148 3.49 4.56 -4.47
N PHE A 149 2.37 4.76 -5.13
CA PHE A 149 1.97 3.95 -6.28
C PHE A 149 1.38 4.84 -7.38
N ASP A 150 1.45 4.39 -8.62
CA ASP A 150 0.75 5.00 -9.72
C ASP A 150 -0.76 4.81 -9.51
N GLY A 151 -1.46 5.92 -9.29
CA GLY A 151 -2.86 5.86 -8.94
C GLY A 151 -3.77 5.39 -10.08
N LYS A 152 -3.31 5.33 -11.34
CA LYS A 152 -4.13 4.80 -12.45
C LYS A 152 -4.02 3.28 -12.57
N THR A 153 -2.83 2.74 -12.34
CA THR A 153 -2.50 1.33 -12.58
C THR A 153 -2.42 0.50 -11.31
N GLY A 154 -2.32 1.15 -10.14
CA GLY A 154 -2.08 0.47 -8.86
C GLY A 154 -0.66 -0.11 -8.74
N LYS A 155 0.24 0.18 -9.69
CA LYS A 155 1.61 -0.33 -9.69
C LYS A 155 2.54 0.59 -8.89
N ILE A 156 3.50 -0.01 -8.20
CA ILE A 156 4.59 0.73 -7.57
C ILE A 156 5.68 0.94 -8.64
N PRO A 157 6.08 2.19 -8.93
CA PRO A 157 7.09 2.46 -9.95
C PRO A 157 8.38 1.69 -9.71
N PHE A 158 9.00 1.22 -10.79
CA PHE A 158 10.31 0.53 -10.82
C PHE A 158 10.40 -0.86 -10.17
N GLN A 159 9.34 -1.34 -9.50
CA GLN A 159 9.40 -2.61 -8.74
C GLN A 159 8.55 -3.75 -9.32
N ASP A 160 7.73 -3.46 -10.33
CA ASP A 160 6.67 -4.32 -10.90
C ASP A 160 5.74 -4.98 -9.85
N THR A 161 5.66 -4.38 -8.67
CA THR A 161 4.81 -4.80 -7.54
C THR A 161 3.49 -4.04 -7.59
N LYS A 162 2.38 -4.69 -7.20
CA LYS A 162 1.08 -4.03 -7.03
C LYS A 162 0.93 -3.48 -5.62
N ILE A 163 0.14 -2.43 -5.46
CA ILE A 163 -0.17 -1.87 -4.14
C ILE A 163 -0.85 -2.89 -3.21
N THR A 164 -1.55 -3.88 -3.78
CA THR A 164 -2.16 -5.01 -3.04
C THR A 164 -1.13 -5.84 -2.29
N ASP A 165 0.04 -6.07 -2.89
CA ASP A 165 1.08 -6.90 -2.29
C ASP A 165 1.69 -6.19 -1.07
N VAL A 166 1.88 -4.86 -1.17
CA VAL A 166 2.34 -4.04 -0.04
C VAL A 166 1.28 -3.92 1.07
N LEU A 167 0.00 -3.86 0.71
CA LEU A 167 -1.09 -3.90 1.69
C LEU A 167 -1.05 -5.20 2.49
N GLU A 168 -0.88 -6.34 1.81
CA GLU A 168 -0.75 -7.65 2.44
C GLU A 168 0.48 -7.71 3.37
N GLN A 169 1.63 -7.22 2.94
CA GLN A 169 2.83 -7.13 3.78
C GLN A 169 2.59 -6.32 5.05
N ALA A 170 1.93 -5.16 4.94
CA ALA A 170 1.61 -4.32 6.09
C ALA A 170 0.67 -5.03 7.08
N GLN A 171 -0.31 -5.79 6.57
CA GLN A 171 -1.20 -6.63 7.37
C GLN A 171 -0.43 -7.73 8.12
N GLN A 172 0.42 -8.47 7.40
CA GLN A 172 1.23 -9.56 7.96
C GLN A 172 2.20 -9.07 9.03
N GLU A 173 2.81 -7.90 8.81
CA GLU A 173 3.68 -7.23 9.78
C GLU A 173 2.92 -6.61 10.96
N GLY A 174 1.60 -6.42 10.82
CA GLY A 174 0.77 -5.75 11.83
C GLY A 174 1.16 -4.27 12.02
N VAL A 175 1.60 -3.61 10.94
CA VAL A 175 2.06 -2.21 10.93
C VAL A 175 1.10 -1.36 10.11
N ASP A 176 0.85 -0.13 10.56
CA ASP A 176 -0.01 0.78 9.82
C ASP A 176 0.65 1.19 8.49
N LEU A 177 -0.13 1.36 7.41
CA LEU A 177 0.35 1.75 6.08
C LEU A 177 -0.35 3.01 5.57
N LEU A 178 0.44 3.94 5.06
CA LEU A 178 0.04 5.13 4.31
C LEU A 178 0.44 4.95 2.84
N ALA A 179 -0.49 4.53 2.00
CA ALA A 179 -0.29 4.35 0.57
C ALA A 179 -0.75 5.60 -0.19
N VAL A 180 0.19 6.31 -0.81
CA VAL A 180 -0.03 7.62 -1.44
C VAL A 180 -0.03 7.47 -2.96
N PRO A 181 -1.15 7.75 -3.65
CA PRO A 181 -1.19 7.74 -5.11
C PRO A 181 -0.40 8.92 -5.68
N LEU A 182 0.38 8.66 -6.72
CA LEU A 182 1.00 9.68 -7.56
C LEU A 182 0.33 9.68 -8.93
N GLY A 183 0.26 10.85 -9.56
CA GLY A 183 -0.35 11.02 -10.88
C GLY A 183 0.51 10.40 -11.98
N GLY A 184 -0.06 9.49 -12.77
CA GLY A 184 0.66 8.78 -13.83
C GLY A 184 1.33 9.72 -14.83
N GLY A 185 2.66 9.61 -14.91
CA GLY A 185 3.54 10.51 -15.67
C GLY A 185 4.60 11.19 -14.80
N THR A 186 4.44 11.21 -13.49
CA THR A 186 5.52 11.64 -12.60
C THR A 186 6.44 10.46 -12.33
N GLY A 187 7.55 10.38 -13.08
CA GLY A 187 8.79 9.86 -12.48
C GLY A 187 9.14 10.65 -11.20
N PRO A 188 10.33 10.49 -10.62
CA PRO A 188 10.77 11.30 -9.49
C PRO A 188 11.04 12.76 -9.92
N PHE A 189 10.03 13.46 -10.43
CA PHE A 189 10.07 14.90 -10.61
C PHE A 189 9.95 15.51 -9.20
N PRO A 190 10.98 16.23 -8.72
CA PRO A 190 11.14 16.57 -7.30
C PRO A 190 9.95 17.30 -6.68
N ASP A 191 9.25 18.13 -7.46
CA ASP A 191 8.25 19.05 -6.94
C ASP A 191 6.91 18.35 -6.64
N ALA A 192 6.35 17.59 -7.59
CA ALA A 192 5.06 16.94 -7.38
C ALA A 192 5.13 15.79 -6.35
N TYR A 193 6.23 15.04 -6.36
CA TYR A 193 6.49 13.95 -5.41
C TYR A 193 6.58 14.47 -3.97
N SER A 194 7.46 15.44 -3.73
CA SER A 194 7.69 15.96 -2.38
C SER A 194 6.50 16.72 -1.82
N VAL A 195 5.80 17.50 -2.65
CA VAL A 195 4.58 18.23 -2.25
C VAL A 195 3.47 17.26 -1.84
N THR A 196 3.23 16.22 -2.64
CA THR A 196 2.17 15.24 -2.36
C THR A 196 2.45 14.47 -1.07
N LEU A 197 3.70 14.02 -0.87
CA LEU A 197 4.10 13.32 0.34
C LEU A 197 4.05 14.20 1.58
N LYS A 198 4.56 15.44 1.51
CA LYS A 198 4.46 16.40 2.62
C LYS A 198 3.00 16.69 2.99
N ALA A 199 2.11 16.79 2.00
CA ALA A 199 0.67 16.94 2.24
C ALA A 199 0.06 15.71 2.92
N ALA A 200 0.44 14.50 2.50
CA ALA A 200 -0.03 13.25 3.10
C ALA A 200 0.48 13.04 4.54
N LEU A 201 1.69 13.53 4.84
CA LEU A 201 2.32 13.45 6.17
C LEU A 201 1.79 14.51 7.16
N LYS A 202 1.33 15.66 6.67
CA LYS A 202 0.87 16.81 7.49
C LYS A 202 -0.15 16.45 8.60
N PRO A 203 -1.10 15.51 8.42
CA PRO A 203 -2.03 15.12 9.48
C PRO A 203 -1.38 14.31 10.61
N LEU A 204 -0.12 13.89 10.48
CA LEU A 204 0.57 12.99 11.39
C LEU A 204 1.58 13.71 12.29
N ARG A 205 1.76 13.17 13.50
CA ARG A 205 2.85 13.56 14.39
C ARG A 205 4.11 12.78 14.01
N VAL A 206 4.77 13.21 12.95
CA VAL A 206 6.01 12.58 12.45
C VAL A 206 7.18 12.99 13.35
N LYS A 207 7.85 12.00 13.95
CA LYS A 207 9.13 12.18 14.66
C LYS A 207 10.29 12.13 13.68
N ALA A 208 10.30 11.15 12.78
CA ALA A 208 11.30 11.02 11.74
C ALA A 208 10.73 10.29 10.50
N LEU A 209 11.36 10.52 9.35
CA LEU A 209 11.23 9.70 8.16
C LEU A 209 12.40 8.73 8.11
N ALA A 210 12.13 7.44 8.06
CA ALA A 210 13.14 6.40 7.96
C ALA A 210 13.25 5.88 6.53
N PHE A 211 14.47 5.61 6.10
CA PHE A 211 14.76 5.06 4.79
C PHE A 211 15.74 3.88 4.89
N GLY A 212 15.61 2.95 3.94
CA GLY A 212 16.42 1.73 3.87
C GLY A 212 17.66 1.85 2.98
N ASP A 213 18.18 3.04 2.75
CA ASP A 213 19.40 3.24 1.95
C ASP A 213 20.62 2.65 2.68
N LEU A 214 21.51 1.99 1.92
CA LEU A 214 22.61 1.21 2.51
C LEU A 214 23.93 1.99 2.53
N HIS A 215 24.33 2.60 1.41
CA HIS A 215 25.60 3.36 1.37
C HIS A 215 25.69 4.44 0.27
N LEU A 216 24.68 4.58 -0.59
CA LEU A 216 24.70 5.58 -1.65
C LEU A 216 24.51 6.99 -1.08
N GLN A 217 25.62 7.69 -0.85
CA GLN A 217 25.63 9.02 -0.23
C GLN A 217 24.83 10.05 -1.02
N GLU A 218 24.84 10.00 -2.36
CA GLU A 218 24.06 10.91 -3.20
C GLU A 218 22.55 10.76 -2.97
N LEU A 219 22.07 9.52 -2.83
CA LEU A 219 20.65 9.23 -2.58
C LEU A 219 20.23 9.69 -1.18
N LYS A 220 21.07 9.45 -0.18
CA LYS A 220 20.87 9.97 1.19
C LYS A 220 20.77 11.50 1.18
N SER A 221 21.73 12.20 0.56
CA SER A 221 21.75 13.66 0.48
C SER A 221 20.50 14.19 -0.21
N TRP A 222 20.08 13.57 -1.31
CA TRP A 222 18.85 13.95 -2.01
C TRP A 222 17.60 13.83 -1.11
N ARG A 223 17.47 12.76 -0.32
CA ARG A 223 16.33 12.61 0.62
C ARG A 223 16.35 13.70 1.69
N GLU A 224 17.53 14.01 2.22
CA GLU A 224 17.70 15.08 3.19
C GLU A 224 17.31 16.43 2.59
N ASP A 225 17.74 16.75 1.37
CA ASP A 225 17.33 17.99 0.67
C ASP A 225 15.81 18.07 0.47
N VAL A 226 15.18 16.95 0.12
CA VAL A 226 13.73 16.90 -0.10
C VAL A 226 12.93 17.05 1.19
N PHE A 227 13.36 16.41 2.29
CA PHE A 227 12.53 16.23 3.48
C PHE A 227 13.02 16.92 4.75
N SER A 228 14.33 17.10 4.96
CA SER A 228 14.91 17.56 6.24
C SER A 228 14.38 18.92 6.71
N GLY A 229 14.02 19.80 5.77
CA GLY A 229 13.40 21.10 6.07
C GLY A 229 11.98 21.00 6.67
N ALA A 230 11.34 19.84 6.61
CA ALA A 230 10.01 19.59 7.17
C ALA A 230 10.00 18.46 8.22
N TYR A 231 10.83 17.44 8.05
CA TYR A 231 10.86 16.24 8.89
C TYR A 231 12.30 15.73 9.07
N PRO A 232 12.73 15.36 10.29
CA PRO A 232 14.01 14.68 10.48
C PRO A 232 14.09 13.41 9.63
N CYS A 233 15.26 13.13 9.06
CA CYS A 233 15.52 11.91 8.29
C CYS A 233 16.44 10.99 9.10
N GLU A 234 16.16 9.69 9.10
CA GLU A 234 17.01 8.66 9.71
C GLU A 234 17.28 7.51 8.73
N PHE A 235 18.48 6.93 8.83
CA PHE A 235 18.95 5.89 7.92
C PHE A 235 19.52 4.71 8.73
N PRO A 236 18.67 3.84 9.29
CA PRO A 236 19.10 2.82 10.25
C PRO A 236 20.10 1.78 9.72
N LEU A 237 20.21 1.64 8.40
CA LEU A 237 21.08 0.67 7.74
C LEU A 237 22.31 1.31 7.08
N PHE A 238 22.44 2.63 7.11
CA PHE A 238 23.47 3.34 6.36
C PHE A 238 24.87 3.00 6.90
N GLU A 239 25.78 2.61 6.01
CA GLU A 239 27.16 2.17 6.30
C GLU A 239 27.26 0.96 7.25
N VAL A 240 26.16 0.22 7.45
CA VAL A 240 26.21 -1.08 8.14
C VAL A 240 26.87 -2.10 7.21
N PRO A 241 27.88 -2.87 7.66
CA PRO A 241 28.55 -3.86 6.82
C PRO A 241 27.59 -4.87 6.21
N TYR A 242 27.79 -5.21 4.95
CA TYR A 242 26.93 -6.15 4.21
C TYR A 242 26.85 -7.52 4.87
N GLU A 243 27.95 -8.01 5.45
CA GLU A 243 27.97 -9.28 6.17
C GLU A 243 26.99 -9.27 7.35
N GLU A 244 26.86 -8.12 8.02
CA GLU A 244 25.91 -7.95 9.11
C GLU A 244 24.48 -7.85 8.60
N LEU A 245 24.22 -7.09 7.52
CA LEU A 245 22.90 -6.98 6.91
C LEU A 245 22.40 -8.33 6.38
N LEU A 246 23.24 -9.06 5.66
CA LEU A 246 22.95 -10.40 5.15
C LEU A 246 22.70 -11.38 6.29
N SER A 247 23.51 -11.36 7.35
CA SER A 247 23.29 -12.18 8.54
C SER A 247 21.92 -11.93 9.19
N ARG A 248 21.52 -10.66 9.30
CA ARG A 248 20.18 -10.28 9.78
C ARG A 248 19.08 -10.79 8.85
N LEU A 249 19.25 -10.70 7.53
CA LEU A 249 18.27 -11.27 6.56
C LEU A 249 18.16 -12.79 6.71
N TRP A 250 19.28 -13.50 6.86
CA TRP A 250 19.26 -14.96 6.99
C TRP A 250 18.59 -15.43 8.27
N ALA A 251 18.69 -14.67 9.36
CA ALA A 251 17.91 -14.92 10.56
C ALA A 251 16.40 -14.82 10.31
N GLU A 252 15.95 -13.85 9.53
CA GLU A 252 14.52 -13.69 9.16
C GLU A 252 14.06 -14.80 8.20
N VAL A 253 14.91 -15.20 7.25
CA VAL A 253 14.64 -16.34 6.36
C VAL A 253 14.50 -17.64 7.16
N ALA A 254 15.38 -17.86 8.13
CA ALA A 254 15.29 -19.00 9.04
C ALA A 254 14.03 -18.95 9.94
N ALA A 255 13.49 -17.75 10.19
CA ALA A 255 12.24 -17.55 10.91
C ALA A 255 10.97 -17.70 10.04
N GLY A 256 11.11 -18.04 8.75
CA GLY A 256 10.00 -18.33 7.84
C GLY A 256 9.69 -17.24 6.82
N VAL A 257 10.49 -16.17 6.74
CA VAL A 257 10.35 -15.16 5.69
C VAL A 257 10.94 -15.69 4.38
N THR A 258 10.25 -15.45 3.26
CA THR A 258 10.78 -15.76 1.92
C THR A 258 11.03 -14.47 1.16
N LEU A 259 12.23 -14.33 0.61
CA LEU A 259 12.59 -13.23 -0.27
C LEU A 259 12.68 -13.78 -1.69
N LYS A 260 12.04 -13.11 -2.65
CA LYS A 260 12.18 -13.46 -4.07
C LYS A 260 12.64 -12.25 -4.87
N VAL A 261 13.40 -12.50 -5.93
CA VAL A 261 13.74 -11.48 -6.93
C VAL A 261 12.45 -11.04 -7.63
N SER A 262 12.15 -9.75 -7.60
CA SER A 262 10.95 -9.18 -8.22
C SER A 262 11.23 -8.48 -9.55
N ALA A 263 12.44 -7.98 -9.74
CA ALA A 263 12.89 -7.39 -10.99
C ALA A 263 14.39 -7.62 -11.17
N VAL A 264 14.85 -7.70 -12.41
CA VAL A 264 16.27 -7.85 -12.78
C VAL A 264 16.57 -6.80 -13.85
N SER A 265 17.67 -6.08 -13.69
CA SER A 265 18.09 -5.07 -14.65
C SER A 265 18.56 -5.70 -15.96
N THR A 266 18.26 -5.02 -17.07
CA THR A 266 18.79 -5.37 -18.40
C THR A 266 20.13 -4.68 -18.69
N ASP A 267 20.53 -3.71 -17.87
CA ASP A 267 21.65 -2.81 -18.15
C ASP A 267 22.93 -3.23 -17.41
N HIS A 268 22.82 -4.13 -16.42
CA HIS A 268 23.95 -4.63 -15.64
C HIS A 268 24.47 -5.96 -16.20
N LYS A 269 25.80 -6.15 -16.12
CA LYS A 269 26.49 -7.38 -16.53
C LYS A 269 26.55 -8.38 -15.36
N GLY A 270 26.68 -9.67 -15.66
CA GLY A 270 26.85 -10.71 -14.62
C GLY A 270 25.54 -11.20 -14.02
N LEU A 271 24.39 -10.78 -14.56
CA LEU A 271 23.06 -11.21 -14.13
C LEU A 271 22.56 -12.44 -14.89
N GLU A 272 23.42 -13.07 -15.72
CA GLU A 272 23.09 -14.30 -16.43
C GLU A 272 22.70 -15.41 -15.45
N GLY A 273 21.47 -15.92 -15.56
CA GLY A 273 20.95 -16.97 -14.66
C GLY A 273 20.26 -16.45 -13.39
N ILE A 274 20.08 -15.14 -13.26
CA ILE A 274 19.18 -14.54 -12.26
C ILE A 274 17.84 -14.26 -12.92
N SER A 275 16.75 -14.77 -12.35
CA SER A 275 15.40 -14.59 -12.89
C SER A 275 14.44 -14.04 -11.84
N VAL A 276 13.42 -13.32 -12.31
CA VAL A 276 12.26 -12.97 -11.48
C VAL A 276 11.65 -14.25 -10.91
N GLY A 277 11.37 -14.25 -9.61
CA GLY A 277 10.89 -15.40 -8.86
C GLY A 277 11.99 -16.22 -8.17
N ASP A 278 13.27 -16.01 -8.50
CA ASP A 278 14.37 -16.66 -7.81
C ASP A 278 14.34 -16.37 -6.32
N VAL A 279 14.56 -17.39 -5.49
CA VAL A 279 14.65 -17.21 -4.04
C VAL A 279 15.96 -16.52 -3.70
N TYR A 280 15.86 -15.36 -3.08
CA TYR A 280 17.00 -14.61 -2.54
C TYR A 280 17.37 -15.20 -1.17
N CYS A 281 18.43 -16.00 -1.14
CA CYS A 281 18.94 -16.69 0.05
C CYS A 281 20.47 -16.69 0.08
N GLU A 282 21.07 -17.27 1.12
CA GLU A 282 22.53 -17.32 1.24
C GLU A 282 23.19 -18.03 0.04
N ALA A 283 22.57 -19.10 -0.48
CA ALA A 283 23.06 -19.78 -1.67
C ALA A 283 22.95 -18.93 -2.95
N PHE A 284 21.92 -18.07 -3.04
CA PHE A 284 21.79 -17.08 -4.12
C PHE A 284 22.93 -16.08 -4.07
N VAL A 285 23.23 -15.51 -2.90
CA VAL A 285 24.30 -14.52 -2.76
C VAL A 285 25.68 -15.13 -3.04
N LYS A 286 25.94 -16.36 -2.56
CA LYS A 286 27.21 -17.07 -2.80
C LYS A 286 27.51 -17.40 -4.26
N ARG A 287 26.48 -17.47 -5.12
CA ARG A 287 26.65 -17.73 -6.56
C ARG A 287 26.80 -16.45 -7.39
N LEU A 288 26.59 -15.27 -6.80
CA LEU A 288 26.72 -14.02 -7.53
C LEU A 288 28.19 -13.80 -7.94
N PRO A 289 28.45 -13.35 -9.18
CA PRO A 289 29.78 -12.90 -9.57
C PRO A 289 30.21 -11.70 -8.73
N ASP A 290 31.53 -11.55 -8.50
CA ASP A 290 32.11 -10.43 -7.72
C ASP A 290 31.73 -9.03 -8.23
N ILE A 291 31.29 -8.93 -9.50
CA ILE A 291 30.87 -7.68 -10.13
C ILE A 291 29.43 -7.28 -9.82
N VAL A 292 28.62 -8.19 -9.26
CA VAL A 292 27.21 -7.96 -8.92
C VAL A 292 27.14 -7.62 -7.45
N ASP A 293 26.52 -6.48 -7.11
CA ASP A 293 26.29 -6.13 -5.71
C ASP A 293 25.38 -7.18 -5.05
N ALA A 294 25.86 -7.76 -3.95
CA ALA A 294 25.14 -8.80 -3.24
C ALA A 294 23.76 -8.34 -2.73
N MET A 295 23.63 -7.06 -2.37
CA MET A 295 22.41 -6.40 -1.96
C MET A 295 21.71 -5.70 -3.13
N GLY A 296 22.23 -5.74 -4.36
CA GLY A 296 21.61 -5.11 -5.53
C GLY A 296 21.40 -3.60 -5.42
N GLU A 297 22.22 -2.91 -4.60
CA GLU A 297 22.08 -1.47 -4.31
C GLU A 297 22.31 -0.60 -5.56
N ASN A 298 23.07 -1.09 -6.55
CA ASN A 298 23.30 -0.34 -7.80
C ASN A 298 22.19 -0.54 -8.83
N GLY A 299 21.09 -1.21 -8.46
CA GLY A 299 19.94 -1.44 -9.34
C GLY A 299 20.02 -2.74 -10.14
N GLU A 300 20.90 -3.68 -9.76
CA GLU A 300 21.04 -4.97 -10.42
C GLU A 300 19.73 -5.79 -10.38
N PHE A 301 19.07 -5.80 -9.23
CA PHE A 301 17.80 -6.49 -9.03
C PHE A 301 17.02 -5.90 -7.85
N HIS A 302 15.71 -6.13 -7.86
CA HIS A 302 14.83 -5.85 -6.72
C HIS A 302 14.33 -7.14 -6.10
N THR A 303 13.89 -7.05 -4.85
CA THR A 303 13.32 -8.18 -4.11
C THR A 303 11.94 -7.85 -3.58
N HIS A 304 11.16 -8.88 -3.31
CA HIS A 304 9.89 -8.81 -2.63
C HIS A 304 9.88 -9.78 -1.44
N VAL A 305 9.35 -9.32 -0.32
CA VAL A 305 9.23 -10.09 0.93
C VAL A 305 7.86 -10.77 1.01
N TYR A 306 7.86 -12.07 1.29
CA TYR A 306 6.68 -12.89 1.55
C TYR A 306 6.77 -13.48 2.95
N HIS A 307 5.68 -13.42 3.71
CA HIS A 307 5.60 -14.08 5.02
C HIS A 307 4.93 -15.44 4.87
N ASN A 308 5.68 -16.53 5.04
CA ASN A 308 5.08 -17.84 5.14
C ASN A 308 4.61 -18.02 6.58
N ARG A 309 3.34 -17.74 6.88
CA ARG A 309 2.75 -18.40 8.04
C ARG A 309 2.43 -19.82 7.63
N GLY A 310 2.98 -20.79 8.37
CA GLY A 310 2.52 -22.17 8.28
C GLY A 310 1.01 -22.24 8.44
N GLU A 311 0.41 -23.26 7.85
CA GLU A 311 -1.03 -23.59 7.78
C GLU A 311 -1.69 -23.82 9.17
N GLY A 312 -1.43 -22.97 10.15
CA GLY A 312 -1.84 -23.13 11.55
C GLY A 312 -2.81 -22.08 12.09
N ASP A 313 -3.08 -21.00 11.36
CA ASP A 313 -4.16 -20.05 11.68
C ASP A 313 -5.04 -19.92 10.43
N GLY A 314 -6.04 -20.81 10.34
CA GLY A 314 -7.00 -20.89 9.24
C GLY A 314 -7.76 -19.59 9.03
N ALA A 315 -7.29 -18.81 8.06
CA ALA A 315 -8.16 -18.07 7.16
C ALA A 315 -7.81 -18.55 5.75
N THR A 316 -8.30 -19.74 5.42
CA THR A 316 -8.46 -20.17 4.03
C THR A 316 -9.40 -19.16 3.37
N TRP A 317 -8.90 -18.44 2.38
CA TRP A 317 -9.75 -17.66 1.49
C TRP A 317 -10.51 -18.65 0.63
N LYS A 318 -11.81 -18.80 0.89
CA LYS A 318 -12.70 -19.50 -0.03
C LYS A 318 -12.89 -18.65 -1.28
N THR A 319 -12.86 -19.27 -2.44
CA THR A 319 -13.26 -18.60 -3.68
C THR A 319 -14.75 -18.28 -3.63
N GLU A 320 -15.24 -17.28 -4.39
CA GLU A 320 -16.68 -16.94 -4.43
C GLU A 320 -17.54 -18.18 -4.73
N GLU A 321 -17.05 -19.12 -5.54
CA GLU A 321 -17.71 -20.41 -5.81
C GLU A 321 -17.82 -21.33 -4.57
N GLU A 322 -16.85 -21.29 -3.65
CA GLU A 322 -16.87 -22.09 -2.41
C GLU A 322 -17.70 -21.42 -1.29
N GLU A 323 -17.97 -20.12 -1.38
CA GLU A 323 -18.91 -19.42 -0.48
C GLU A 323 -20.36 -19.59 -0.93
N GLU A 324 -20.63 -19.63 -2.24
CA GLU A 324 -21.97 -19.90 -2.79
C GLU A 324 -22.43 -21.34 -2.51
N GLU A 325 -21.55 -22.34 -2.62
CA GLU A 325 -21.91 -23.74 -2.31
C GLU A 325 -22.22 -23.96 -0.81
N GLU A 326 -21.54 -23.26 0.10
CA GLU A 326 -21.85 -23.35 1.53
C GLU A 326 -23.13 -22.60 1.92
N GLU A 327 -23.44 -21.47 1.29
CA GLU A 327 -24.72 -20.77 1.51
C GLU A 327 -25.91 -21.61 1.00
N GLU A 328 -25.75 -22.33 -0.12
CA GLU A 328 -26.77 -23.26 -0.61
C GLU A 328 -26.97 -24.48 0.30
N GLU A 329 -25.88 -25.06 0.84
CA GLU A 329 -25.98 -26.17 1.80
C GLU A 329 -26.61 -25.76 3.14
N GLU A 330 -26.30 -24.56 3.66
CA GLU A 330 -26.90 -24.04 4.91
C GLU A 330 -28.40 -23.68 4.72
N GLU A 331 -28.81 -23.20 3.55
CA GLU A 331 -30.22 -22.95 3.24
C GLU A 331 -31.03 -24.25 3.07
N GLU A 332 -30.43 -25.30 2.48
CA GLU A 332 -31.06 -26.62 2.38
C GLU A 332 -31.25 -27.28 3.77
N GLU A 333 -30.23 -27.23 4.63
CA GLU A 333 -30.35 -27.76 6.01
C GLU A 333 -31.41 -27.02 6.83
N ALA A 334 -31.45 -25.68 6.76
CA ALA A 334 -32.44 -24.86 7.46
C ALA A 334 -33.88 -25.10 6.96
N SER A 335 -34.06 -25.40 5.68
CA SER A 335 -35.38 -25.74 5.13
C SER A 335 -35.87 -27.11 5.62
N SER A 336 -34.96 -28.08 5.77
CA SER A 336 -35.27 -29.44 6.19
C SER A 336 -35.65 -29.55 7.68
N GLU A 337 -35.08 -28.71 8.54
CA GLU A 337 -35.43 -28.67 9.96
C GLU A 337 -36.83 -28.06 10.18
N SER A 338 -37.23 -27.10 9.34
CA SER A 338 -38.54 -26.42 9.45
C SER A 338 -39.74 -27.27 9.05
N GLU A 339 -39.55 -28.31 8.23
CA GLU A 339 -40.61 -29.26 7.84
C GLU A 339 -40.80 -30.39 8.87
N SER A 340 -39.90 -30.53 9.85
CA SER A 340 -39.95 -31.58 10.87
C SER A 340 -40.73 -31.20 12.14
N GLU A 341 -41.08 -29.92 12.31
CA GLU A 341 -41.84 -29.38 13.45
C GLU A 341 -43.30 -28.95 13.12
N GLY A 342 -43.83 -29.36 11.95
CA GLY A 342 -45.19 -29.04 11.48
C GLY A 342 -46.28 -30.04 11.88
#